data_AF-A0A3A4Q0P2-F1
#
_entry.id   AF-A0A3A4Q0P2-F1
#
_cell.length_a   1.000
_cell.length_b   1.000
_cell.length_c   1.000
_cell.angle_alpha   90.00
_cell.angle_beta   90.00
_cell.angle_gamma   90.00
#
_symmetry.space_group_name_H-M   'P 1'
#
loop_
_entity.id
_entity.type
_entity.pdbx_description
1 polymer ?
#
loop_
_entity_poly.entity_id
_entity_poly.type
_entity_poly.pdbx_seq_one_letter_code
_entity_poly.pdbx_strand_id
1 'polypeptide(L)'
;MAEGHDKRSRLMGGQSENGIRQQAEFPAVENRQADPAIQKVYWFPHAMEVRLVETSPDVPSSEDLTVHPFYFRPAPQDRLPAPSAIALIRPEEAHRTRLPDGWGGWNDAVEL
;
A
#
# COMPACT_ATOMS: atom_id res chain seq x y z
N MET A 1 -40.39 -12.22 32.39
CA MET A 1 -40.22 -13.45 31.59
C MET A 1 -39.49 -13.06 30.31
N ALA A 2 -38.52 -13.91 29.94
CA ALA A 2 -37.51 -13.88 28.87
C ALA A 2 -37.87 -13.09 27.58
N GLU A 3 -36.98 -12.24 27.06
CA GLU A 3 -35.80 -12.54 26.20
C GLU A 3 -36.14 -12.95 24.76
N GLY A 4 -35.55 -12.24 23.81
CA GLY A 4 -35.64 -12.47 22.37
C GLY A 4 -34.53 -11.73 21.65
N HIS A 5 -33.28 -12.10 21.97
CA HIS A 5 -32.10 -11.85 21.15
C HIS A 5 -32.36 -12.31 19.72
N ASP A 6 -32.03 -11.49 18.73
CA ASP A 6 -31.52 -12.02 17.47
C ASP A 6 -30.17 -11.36 17.14
N LYS A 7 -29.15 -12.21 17.22
CA LYS A 7 -27.78 -11.95 16.81
C LYS A 7 -27.65 -12.50 15.39
N ARG A 8 -27.01 -11.71 14.53
CA ARG A 8 -26.11 -12.09 13.41
C ARG A 8 -26.57 -11.55 12.06
N SER A 9 -25.97 -10.45 11.65
CA SER A 9 -25.31 -10.45 10.35
C SER A 9 -24.03 -9.62 10.43
N ARG A 10 -23.01 -10.28 10.97
CA ARG A 10 -21.60 -9.89 10.91
C ARG A 10 -21.18 -10.14 9.46
N LEU A 11 -21.30 -9.13 8.59
CA LEU A 11 -20.61 -9.15 7.31
C LEU A 11 -19.17 -8.68 7.56
N MET A 12 -18.26 -9.60 7.26
CA MET A 12 -16.82 -9.52 7.33
C MET A 12 -16.25 -8.19 6.78
N GLY A 13 -15.51 -7.45 7.61
CA GLY A 13 -14.21 -6.83 7.30
C GLY A 13 -14.03 -6.00 6.02
N GLY A 14 -15.06 -5.36 5.46
CA GLY A 14 -14.89 -4.43 4.35
C GLY A 14 -14.24 -3.13 4.84
N GLN A 15 -12.92 -3.00 4.67
CA GLN A 15 -12.25 -1.72 4.86
C GLN A 15 -12.80 -0.75 3.79
N SER A 16 -13.28 0.42 4.20
CA SER A 16 -13.55 1.50 3.25
C SER A 16 -12.23 1.96 2.63
N GLU A 17 -12.25 2.48 1.41
CA GLU A 17 -11.08 3.06 0.73
C GLU A 17 -10.32 4.07 1.62
N ASN A 18 -11.04 4.86 2.41
CA ASN A 18 -10.48 5.77 3.42
C ASN A 18 -9.64 5.05 4.49
N GLY A 19 -10.02 3.82 4.87
CA GLY A 19 -9.30 3.00 5.84
C GLY A 19 -8.01 2.41 5.25
N ILE A 20 -8.06 1.98 3.98
CA ILE A 20 -6.85 1.53 3.26
C ILE A 20 -5.87 2.69 3.07
N ARG A 21 -6.35 3.87 2.71
CA ARG A 21 -5.51 5.07 2.61
C ARG A 21 -4.84 5.41 3.93
N GLN A 22 -5.60 5.47 5.03
CA GLN A 22 -5.04 5.73 6.36
C GLN A 22 -4.00 4.66 6.74
N GLN A 23 -4.23 3.40 6.39
CA GLN A 23 -3.23 2.36 6.58
C GLN A 23 -1.99 2.59 5.71
N ALA A 24 -2.12 3.09 4.48
CA ALA A 24 -1.01 3.37 3.57
C ALA A 24 -0.11 4.53 4.05
N GLU A 25 -0.70 5.52 4.71
CA GLU A 25 0.03 6.66 5.29
C GLU A 25 0.99 6.22 6.42
N PHE A 26 0.64 5.20 7.20
CA PHE A 26 1.48 4.69 8.29
C PHE A 26 2.85 4.16 7.82
N PRO A 27 2.97 3.13 6.95
CA PRO A 27 4.24 2.67 6.44
C PRO A 27 4.94 3.73 5.58
N ALA A 28 4.22 4.61 4.87
CA ALA A 28 4.85 5.70 4.14
C ALA A 28 5.64 6.65 5.06
N VAL A 29 5.08 6.99 6.21
CA VAL A 29 5.76 7.81 7.22
C VAL A 29 6.89 7.04 7.92
N GLU A 30 6.62 5.81 8.38
CA GLU A 30 7.61 5.00 9.09
C GLU A 30 8.83 4.70 8.19
N ASN A 31 8.61 4.34 6.92
CA ASN A 31 9.70 4.02 6.01
C ASN A 31 10.54 5.26 5.70
N ARG A 32 9.93 6.44 5.46
CA ARG A 32 10.69 7.70 5.29
C ARG A 32 11.49 8.10 6.53
N GLN A 33 10.99 7.80 7.73
CA GLN A 33 11.74 8.06 8.97
C GLN A 33 12.90 7.09 9.16
N ALA A 34 12.72 5.83 8.77
CA ALA A 34 13.75 4.80 8.84
C ALA A 34 14.83 4.97 7.77
N ASP A 35 14.46 5.42 6.56
CA ASP A 35 15.35 5.67 5.44
C ASP A 35 15.14 7.09 4.87
N PRO A 36 15.97 8.06 5.29
CA PRO A 36 15.92 9.43 4.77
C PRO A 36 16.23 9.57 3.27
N ALA A 37 16.74 8.53 2.60
CA ALA A 37 16.97 8.54 1.16
C ALA A 37 15.67 8.37 0.37
N ILE A 38 14.58 7.89 1.00
CA ILE A 38 13.26 7.82 0.38
C ILE A 38 12.76 9.24 0.09
N GLN A 39 12.68 9.59 -1.19
CA GLN A 39 12.28 10.92 -1.65
C GLN A 39 10.76 11.05 -1.76
N LYS A 40 10.09 10.02 -2.30
CA LYS A 40 8.66 10.01 -2.57
C LYS A 40 8.05 8.67 -2.26
N VAL A 41 6.78 8.70 -1.86
CA VAL A 41 5.95 7.51 -1.67
C VAL A 41 4.67 7.71 -2.45
N TYR A 42 4.38 6.79 -3.35
CA TYR A 42 3.20 6.79 -4.21
C TYR A 42 2.26 5.68 -3.76
N TRP A 43 1.03 6.04 -3.42
CA TRP A 43 -0.03 5.09 -3.11
C TRP A 43 -0.91 4.85 -4.34
N PHE A 44 -1.17 3.58 -4.64
CA PHE A 44 -2.07 3.14 -5.69
C PHE A 44 -3.39 2.68 -5.06
N PRO A 45 -4.51 3.41 -5.27
CA PRO A 45 -5.77 3.11 -4.61
C PRO A 45 -6.29 1.69 -4.88
N HIS A 46 -6.71 1.01 -3.82
CA HIS A 46 -7.37 -0.29 -3.90
C HIS A 46 -8.28 -0.50 -2.69
N ALA A 47 -9.38 -1.24 -2.87
CA ALA A 47 -10.39 -1.40 -1.81
C ALA A 47 -9.95 -2.31 -0.65
N MET A 48 -8.93 -3.15 -0.86
CA MET A 48 -8.59 -4.24 0.08
C MET A 48 -7.09 -4.42 0.34
N GLU A 49 -6.23 -3.61 -0.27
CA GLU A 49 -4.78 -3.81 -0.21
C GLU A 49 -4.07 -2.45 -0.23
N VAL A 50 -3.04 -2.29 0.59
CA VAL A 50 -2.13 -1.15 0.52
C VAL A 50 -1.11 -1.41 -0.58
N ARG A 51 -0.98 -0.51 -1.56
CA ARG A 51 -0.03 -0.63 -2.66
C ARG A 51 0.85 0.61 -2.70
N LEU A 52 2.13 0.46 -2.42
CA LEU A 52 3.08 1.55 -2.34
C LEU A 52 4.24 1.36 -3.31
N VAL A 53 4.67 2.45 -3.92
CA VAL A 53 5.95 2.56 -4.59
C VAL A 53 6.74 3.69 -3.94
N GLU A 54 7.91 3.35 -3.42
CA GLU A 54 8.84 4.27 -2.78
C GLU A 54 9.99 4.55 -3.74
N THR A 55 10.44 5.81 -3.82
CA THR A 55 11.58 6.18 -4.65
C THR A 55 12.80 6.49 -3.80
N SER A 56 13.91 5.81 -4.04
CA SER A 56 15.19 6.07 -3.37
C SER A 56 16.33 6.01 -4.40
N PRO A 57 17.31 6.92 -4.36
CA PRO A 57 18.48 6.84 -5.25
C PRO A 57 19.41 5.66 -4.91
N ASP A 58 19.25 5.06 -3.72
CA ASP A 58 20.16 4.06 -3.19
C ASP A 58 19.79 2.61 -3.59
N VAL A 59 18.73 2.44 -4.39
CA VAL A 59 18.35 1.13 -4.92
C VAL A 59 18.95 0.85 -6.30
N PRO A 60 19.19 -0.43 -6.65
CA PRO A 60 19.55 -0.80 -8.01
C PRO A 60 18.49 -0.35 -9.03
N SER A 61 18.93 -0.05 -10.25
CA SER A 61 18.00 0.22 -11.36
C SER A 61 17.31 -1.06 -11.80
N SER A 62 16.05 -0.96 -12.22
CA SER A 62 15.28 -2.06 -12.79
C SER A 62 15.74 -2.33 -14.23
N GLU A 63 16.17 -3.57 -14.52
CA GLU A 63 16.60 -3.98 -15.86
C GLU A 63 15.43 -4.12 -16.85
N ASP A 64 14.25 -4.48 -16.34
CA ASP A 64 13.05 -4.77 -17.14
C ASP A 64 12.02 -3.62 -17.12
N LEU A 65 12.36 -2.51 -16.47
CA LEU A 65 11.47 -1.39 -16.20
C LEU A 65 10.11 -1.85 -15.64
N THR A 66 10.10 -2.86 -14.77
CA THR A 66 8.90 -3.36 -14.10
C THR A 66 9.03 -3.17 -12.58
N VAL A 67 7.95 -2.74 -11.95
CA VAL A 67 7.88 -2.64 -10.50
C VAL A 67 7.66 -4.03 -9.92
N HIS A 68 8.53 -4.43 -8.97
CA HIS A 68 8.48 -5.73 -8.29
C HIS A 68 8.19 -5.54 -6.80
N PRO A 69 6.92 -5.66 -6.36
CA PRO A 69 6.56 -5.44 -4.95
C PRO A 69 6.93 -6.62 -4.05
N PHE A 70 7.31 -6.29 -2.82
CA PHE A 70 7.31 -7.20 -1.69
C PHE A 70 5.91 -7.26 -1.07
N TYR A 71 5.36 -8.46 -0.91
CA TYR A 71 4.03 -8.68 -0.36
C TYR A 71 4.10 -9.07 1.12
N PHE A 72 3.34 -8.33 1.93
CA PHE A 72 3.24 -8.51 3.38
C PHE A 72 1.83 -8.98 3.73
N ARG A 73 1.78 -9.96 4.65
CA ARG A 73 0.51 -10.43 5.20
C ARG A 73 -0.09 -9.34 6.12
N PRO A 74 -1.43 -9.32 6.29
CA PRO A 74 -2.05 -8.47 7.30
C PRO A 74 -1.43 -8.68 8.68
N ALA A 75 -1.18 -7.58 9.38
CA ALA A 75 -0.70 -7.54 10.75
C ALA A 75 -1.55 -6.53 11.56
N PRO A 76 -2.80 -6.87 11.91
CA PRO A 76 -3.70 -5.95 12.62
C PRO A 76 -3.14 -5.45 13.95
N GLN A 77 -2.34 -6.26 14.65
CA GLN A 77 -1.66 -5.88 15.89
C GLN A 77 -0.63 -4.75 15.70
N ASP A 78 -0.13 -4.56 14.48
CA ASP A 78 0.88 -3.58 14.10
C ASP A 78 0.28 -2.41 13.30
N ARG A 79 -1.04 -2.17 13.45
CA ARG A 79 -1.81 -1.15 12.72
C ARG A 79 -1.87 -1.35 11.20
N LEU A 80 -1.65 -2.58 10.74
CA LEU A 80 -1.69 -2.96 9.32
C LEU A 80 -2.75 -4.04 9.06
N PRO A 81 -4.06 -3.74 9.23
CA PRO A 81 -5.13 -4.75 9.13
C PRO A 81 -5.40 -5.31 7.72
N ALA A 82 -5.01 -4.61 6.66
CA ALA A 82 -5.05 -5.08 5.27
C ALA A 82 -3.67 -5.61 4.82
N PRO A 83 -3.61 -6.50 3.81
CA PRO A 83 -2.34 -6.85 3.18
C PRO A 83 -1.69 -5.61 2.53
N SER A 84 -0.37 -5.64 2.42
CA SER A 84 0.40 -4.56 1.80
C SER A 84 1.35 -5.11 0.75
N ALA A 85 1.54 -4.35 -0.33
CA ALA A 85 2.54 -4.57 -1.35
C ALA A 85 3.38 -3.29 -1.48
N ILE A 86 4.69 -3.39 -1.24
CA ILE A 86 5.61 -2.23 -1.24
C ILE A 86 6.75 -2.53 -2.20
N ALA A 87 7.03 -1.60 -3.11
CA ALA A 87 8.17 -1.68 -4.01
C ALA A 87 9.08 -0.46 -3.85
N LEU A 88 10.38 -0.63 -4.08
CA LEU A 88 11.33 0.46 -4.19
C LEU A 88 11.84 0.55 -5.62
N ILE A 89 11.90 1.76 -6.17
CA ILE A 89 12.48 2.05 -7.49
C ILE A 89 13.36 3.29 -7.40
N ARG A 90 14.10 3.58 -8.47
CA ARG A 90 14.80 4.85 -8.56
C ARG A 90 13.84 6.01 -8.89
N PRO A 91 14.13 7.24 -8.44
CA PRO A 91 13.30 8.40 -8.77
C PRO A 91 13.09 8.61 -10.28
N GLU A 92 14.13 8.40 -11.09
CA GLU A 92 14.08 8.53 -12.55
C GLU A 92 13.32 7.42 -13.28
N GLU A 93 12.90 6.38 -12.56
CA GLU A 93 12.10 5.26 -13.08
C GLU A 93 10.60 5.45 -12.84
N ALA A 94 10.24 6.33 -11.90
CA ALA A 94 8.85 6.71 -11.68
C ALA A 94 8.21 7.20 -12.99
N HIS A 95 6.97 6.81 -13.24
CA HIS A 95 6.23 7.09 -14.48
C HIS A 95 6.79 6.45 -15.76
N ARG A 96 7.91 5.71 -15.70
CA ARG A 96 8.49 4.97 -16.84
C ARG A 96 8.37 3.46 -16.68
N THR A 97 8.28 2.98 -15.45
CA THR A 97 8.12 1.56 -15.14
C THR A 97 6.68 1.08 -15.34
N ARG A 98 6.55 -0.16 -15.78
CA ARG A 98 5.29 -0.90 -15.79
C ARG A 98 4.94 -1.31 -14.36
N LEU A 99 3.69 -1.03 -13.97
CA LEU A 99 3.14 -1.45 -12.69
C LEU A 99 2.62 -2.90 -12.78
N PRO A 100 2.51 -3.62 -11.65
CA PRO A 100 1.92 -4.95 -11.64
C PRO A 100 0.48 -4.93 -12.15
N ASP A 101 0.03 -6.06 -12.71
CA ASP A 101 -1.33 -6.19 -13.20
C ASP A 101 -2.36 -5.86 -12.10
N GLY A 102 -3.35 -5.03 -12.43
CA GLY A 102 -4.40 -4.61 -11.51
C GLY A 102 -4.05 -3.42 -10.62
N TRP A 103 -2.85 -2.83 -10.72
CA TRP A 103 -2.47 -1.60 -9.99
C TRP A 103 -2.96 -0.30 -10.66
N GLY A 104 -3.52 -0.39 -11.87
CA GLY A 104 -3.87 0.77 -12.67
C GLY A 104 -2.63 1.38 -13.33
N GLY A 105 -2.67 2.69 -13.55
CA GLY A 105 -1.57 3.46 -14.13
C GLY A 105 -0.96 4.44 -13.14
N TRP A 106 0.18 5.00 -13.49
CA TRP A 106 0.82 6.08 -12.72
C TRP A 106 -0.05 7.34 -12.58
N ASN A 107 -1.06 7.53 -13.44
CA ASN A 107 -2.02 8.64 -13.31
C ASN A 107 -3.03 8.43 -12.18
N ASP A 108 -3.16 7.19 -11.68
CA ASP A 108 -4.03 6.85 -10.55
C ASP A 108 -3.30 7.00 -9.21
N ALA A 109 -1.97 7.20 -9.24
CA ALA A 109 -1.14 7.30 -8.05
C ALA A 109 -1.39 8.60 -7.28
N VAL A 110 -1.39 8.50 -5.96
CA VAL A 110 -1.44 9.63 -5.03
C VAL A 110 -0.12 9.70 -4.28
N GLU A 111 0.61 10.80 -4.39
CA GLU A 111 1.80 11.05 -3.58
C GLU A 111 1.37 11.31 -2.13
N LEU A 112 1.94 10.52 -1.19
CA LEU A 112 1.71 10.64 0.26
C LEU A 112 2.83 11.44 0.94
#